data_AF-A0AAD7J0S4-F1
#
_entry.id   AF-A0AAD7J0S4-F1
#
_cell.length_a   1.000
_cell.length_b   1.000
_cell.length_c   1.000
_cell.angle_alpha   90.00
_cell.angle_beta   90.00
_cell.angle_gamma   90.00
#
_symmetry.space_group_name_H-M   'P 1'
#
loop_
_entity.id
_entity.type
_entity.pdbx_description
1 polymer ?
#
loop_
_entity_poly.entity_id
_entity_poly.type
_entity_poly.pdbx_seq_one_letter_code
_entity_poly.pdbx_strand_id
1 'polypeptide(L)'
;QKTGVILVVFYFLQCTAGSTVHFTKPPKPAERPLQNYFHAVFGVAIIALPMYQICVGYNKEWPSYTALGVAWGINIMWMVCIVLSVLYDVGLAFLSKQYRQEADYRKGLMSNDSMLQSPPRDL
;
A
#
# COMPACT_ATOMS: atom_id res chain seq x y z
N GLN A 1 10.09 -8.40 -23.35
CA GLN A 1 9.24 -7.42 -24.10
C GLN A 1 7.73 -7.53 -23.83
N LYS A 2 7.03 -8.66 -24.06
CA LYS A 2 5.57 -8.75 -23.83
C LYS A 2 5.13 -8.47 -22.39
N THR A 3 6.00 -8.73 -21.41
CA THR A 3 5.76 -8.53 -19.98
C THR A 3 5.60 -7.05 -19.59
N GLY A 4 6.28 -6.12 -20.26
CA GLY A 4 6.14 -4.68 -19.98
C GLY A 4 4.74 -4.16 -20.34
N VAL A 5 4.19 -4.62 -21.46
CA VAL A 5 2.82 -4.28 -21.88
C VAL A 5 1.80 -4.84 -20.91
N ILE A 6 2.01 -6.07 -20.42
CA ILE A 6 1.15 -6.69 -19.40
C ILE A 6 1.12 -5.85 -18.12
N LEU A 7 2.26 -5.27 -17.70
CA LEU A 7 2.33 -4.40 -16.52
C LEU A 7 1.59 -3.08 -16.72
N VAL A 8 1.68 -2.49 -17.91
CA VAL A 8 0.91 -1.28 -18.26
C VAL A 8 -0.59 -1.57 -18.23
N VAL A 9 -1.02 -2.72 -18.76
CA VAL A 9 -2.42 -3.17 -18.69
C VAL A 9 -2.85 -3.39 -17.24
N PHE A 10 -2.04 -4.07 -16.43
CA PHE A 10 -2.31 -4.23 -15.00
C PHE A 10 -2.37 -2.88 -14.27
N TYR A 11 -1.57 -1.88 -14.68
CA TYR A 11 -1.61 -0.54 -14.11
C TYR A 11 -2.96 0.14 -14.37
N PHE A 12 -3.43 0.14 -15.62
CA PHE A 12 -4.75 0.70 -15.94
C PHE A 12 -5.90 -0.08 -15.28
N LEU A 13 -5.78 -1.41 -15.18
CA LEU A 13 -6.74 -2.23 -14.43
C LEU A 13 -6.76 -1.88 -12.94
N GLN A 14 -5.60 -1.59 -12.33
CA GLN A 14 -5.56 -1.15 -10.94
C GLN A 14 -6.16 0.25 -10.74
N CYS A 15 -5.89 1.20 -11.65
CA CYS A 15 -6.48 2.53 -11.59
C CYS A 15 -8.02 2.48 -11.69
N THR A 16 -8.55 1.63 -12.59
CA THR A 16 -10.00 1.46 -12.78
C THR A 16 -10.65 0.67 -11.63
N ALA A 17 -10.00 -0.38 -11.13
CA ALA A 17 -10.47 -1.16 -9.97
C ALA A 17 -10.44 -0.33 -8.68
N GLY A 18 -9.36 0.42 -8.43
CA GLY A 18 -9.24 1.32 -7.28
C GLY A 18 -10.26 2.45 -7.30
N SER A 19 -10.51 3.02 -8.48
CA SER A 19 -11.59 3.98 -8.70
C SER A 19 -12.95 3.36 -8.32
N THR A 20 -13.28 2.18 -8.89
CA THR A 20 -14.55 1.50 -8.60
C THR A 20 -14.73 1.26 -7.10
N VAL A 21 -13.71 0.74 -6.40
CA VAL A 21 -13.78 0.44 -4.96
C VAL A 21 -13.94 1.71 -4.10
N HIS A 22 -13.31 2.82 -4.46
CA HIS A 22 -13.42 4.08 -3.72
C HIS A 22 -14.73 4.85 -4.00
N PHE A 23 -15.26 4.76 -5.22
CA PHE A 23 -16.47 5.49 -5.62
C PHE A 23 -17.76 4.74 -5.31
N THR A 24 -17.77 3.40 -5.26
CA THR A 24 -18.96 2.64 -4.88
C THR A 24 -18.98 2.34 -3.39
N LYS A 25 -19.63 3.19 -2.57
CA LYS A 25 -19.95 2.85 -1.17
C LYS A 25 -21.24 2.02 -1.12
N PRO A 26 -21.24 0.79 -0.60
CA PRO A 26 -22.47 0.06 -0.38
C PRO A 26 -23.32 0.74 0.71
N PRO A 27 -24.65 0.83 0.55
CA PRO A 27 -25.54 1.56 1.46
C PRO A 27 -25.71 0.94 2.85
N LYS A 28 -25.15 -0.25 3.11
CA LYS A 28 -25.16 -0.91 4.42
C LYS A 28 -23.73 -1.32 4.81
N PRO A 29 -23.13 -0.76 5.87
CA PRO A 29 -21.82 -1.17 6.36
C PRO A 29 -21.97 -2.41 7.23
N ALA A 30 -22.30 -3.55 6.62
CA ALA A 30 -22.25 -4.85 7.29
C ALA A 30 -21.23 -5.69 6.53
N GLU A 31 -20.11 -5.96 7.20
CA GLU A 31 -18.92 -6.67 6.73
C GLU A 31 -18.05 -5.93 5.69
N ARG A 32 -16.73 -5.99 5.90
CA ARG A 32 -15.74 -5.37 5.00
C ARG A 32 -15.83 -6.08 3.64
N PRO A 33 -16.26 -5.41 2.57
CA PRO A 33 -16.49 -6.08 1.29
C PRO A 33 -15.18 -6.70 0.77
N LEU A 34 -15.27 -7.90 0.18
CA LEU A 34 -14.15 -8.67 -0.37
C LEU A 34 -13.30 -7.85 -1.37
N GLN A 35 -13.93 -6.87 -2.03
CA GLN A 35 -13.29 -5.90 -2.91
C GLN A 35 -12.19 -5.06 -2.24
N ASN A 36 -12.30 -4.74 -0.94
CA ASN A 36 -11.28 -3.98 -0.21
C ASN A 36 -10.00 -4.79 -0.01
N TYR A 37 -10.12 -6.09 0.25
CA TYR A 37 -8.98 -7.00 0.34
C TYR A 37 -8.33 -7.21 -1.02
N PHE A 38 -9.14 -7.36 -2.08
CA PHE A 38 -8.63 -7.49 -3.44
C PHE A 38 -7.86 -6.24 -3.88
N HIS A 39 -8.38 -5.03 -3.62
CA HIS A 39 -7.70 -3.78 -3.97
C HIS A 39 -6.34 -3.65 -3.26
N ALA A 40 -6.28 -3.99 -1.97
CA ALA A 40 -5.04 -3.94 -1.20
C ALA A 40 -4.00 -4.94 -1.72
N VAL A 41 -4.39 -6.21 -1.92
CA VAL A 41 -3.49 -7.26 -2.43
C VAL A 41 -3.01 -6.94 -3.85
N PHE A 42 -3.90 -6.48 -4.72
CA PHE A 42 -3.56 -6.09 -6.08
C PHE A 42 -2.69 -4.83 -6.11
N GLY A 43 -2.88 -3.91 -5.17
CA GLY A 43 -2.02 -2.74 -4.95
C GLY A 43 -0.58 -3.13 -4.60
N VAL A 44 -0.38 -4.07 -3.69
CA VAL A 44 0.96 -4.59 -3.36
C VAL A 44 1.58 -5.33 -4.56
N ALA A 45 0.79 -6.14 -5.27
CA ALA A 45 1.24 -6.85 -6.46
C ALA A 45 1.74 -5.89 -7.56
N ILE A 46 1.10 -4.72 -7.71
CA ILE A 46 1.49 -3.75 -8.74
C ILE A 46 2.70 -2.91 -8.38
N ILE A 47 3.14 -2.92 -7.13
CA ILE A 47 4.43 -2.35 -6.73
C ILE A 47 5.55 -3.39 -6.94
N ALA A 48 5.28 -4.65 -6.58
CA ALA A 48 6.26 -5.73 -6.68
C ALA A 48 6.59 -6.13 -8.14
N LEU A 49 5.57 -6.23 -9.01
CA LEU A 49 5.74 -6.72 -10.37
C LEU A 49 6.60 -5.79 -11.27
N PRO A 50 6.44 -4.45 -11.25
CA PRO A 50 7.33 -3.55 -11.96
C PRO A 50 8.76 -3.59 -11.44
N MET A 51 8.97 -3.74 -10.13
CA MET A 51 10.31 -3.85 -9.55
C MET A 51 11.04 -5.12 -10.04
N TYR A 52 10.31 -6.23 -10.17
CA TYR A 52 10.81 -7.44 -10.81
C TYR A 52 11.14 -7.20 -12.30
N GLN A 53 10.27 -6.50 -13.03
CA GLN A 53 10.50 -6.21 -14.45
C GLN A 53 11.71 -5.30 -14.68
N ILE A 54 11.95 -4.30 -13.82
CA ILE A 54 13.15 -3.46 -13.90
C ILE A 54 14.39 -4.34 -13.76
N CYS A 55 14.42 -5.25 -12.76
CA CYS A 55 15.51 -6.20 -12.56
C CYS A 55 15.76 -7.09 -13.79
N VAL A 56 14.71 -7.65 -14.37
CA VAL A 56 14.82 -8.46 -15.60
C VAL A 56 15.29 -7.62 -16.78
N GLY A 57 14.77 -6.40 -16.92
CA GLY A 57 15.09 -5.48 -18.02
C GLY A 57 16.58 -5.14 -18.05
N TYR A 58 17.17 -4.73 -16.92
CA TYR A 58 18.58 -4.37 -16.91
C TYR A 58 19.52 -5.58 -16.77
N ASN A 59 19.14 -6.68 -16.10
CA ASN A 59 20.05 -7.84 -15.98
C ASN A 59 20.05 -8.76 -17.20
N LYS A 60 18.92 -8.89 -17.90
CA LYS A 60 18.77 -9.86 -19.00
C LYS A 60 18.58 -9.20 -20.35
N GLU A 61 17.66 -8.24 -20.46
CA GLU A 61 17.37 -7.62 -21.76
C GLU A 61 18.50 -6.65 -22.19
N TRP A 62 19.01 -5.82 -21.28
CA TRP A 62 20.05 -4.85 -21.59
C TRP A 62 21.35 -5.47 -22.14
N PRO A 63 21.96 -6.49 -21.51
CA PRO A 63 23.16 -7.12 -22.08
C PRO A 63 22.86 -7.85 -23.38
N SER A 64 21.65 -8.39 -23.54
CA SER A 64 21.23 -9.09 -24.77
C SER A 64 21.09 -8.15 -25.97
N TYR A 65 20.68 -6.88 -25.77
CA TYR A 65 20.48 -5.93 -26.86
C TYR A 65 21.70 -5.05 -27.14
N THR A 66 22.44 -4.69 -26.09
CA THR A 66 23.54 -3.73 -26.19
C THR A 66 24.91 -4.41 -26.24
N ALA A 67 24.99 -5.69 -25.86
CA ALA A 67 26.25 -6.41 -25.59
C ALA A 67 27.13 -5.71 -24.51
N LEU A 68 26.56 -4.76 -23.77
CA LEU A 68 27.25 -4.02 -22.72
C LEU A 68 26.75 -4.46 -21.33
N GLY A 69 27.67 -4.40 -20.37
CA GLY A 69 27.33 -4.56 -18.96
C GLY A 69 26.50 -3.38 -18.43
N VAL A 70 25.78 -3.61 -17.34
CA VAL A 70 25.07 -2.56 -16.62
C VAL A 70 25.99 -1.91 -15.59
N ALA A 71 25.91 -0.57 -15.49
CA ALA A 71 26.65 0.18 -14.48
C ALA A 71 26.24 -0.26 -13.06
N TRP A 72 27.22 -0.41 -12.17
CA TRP A 72 26.99 -0.85 -10.79
C TRP A 72 25.98 0.04 -10.04
N GLY A 73 25.95 1.35 -10.34
CA GLY A 73 24.98 2.29 -9.75
C GLY A 73 23.51 1.94 -10.01
N ILE A 74 23.19 1.26 -11.11
CA ILE A 74 21.81 0.84 -11.42
C ILE A 74 21.35 -0.26 -10.46
N ASN A 75 22.24 -1.18 -10.07
CA ASN A 75 21.95 -2.20 -9.05
C ASN A 75 21.67 -1.56 -7.69
N ILE A 76 22.46 -0.55 -7.30
CA ILE A 76 22.25 0.18 -6.03
C ILE A 76 20.91 0.91 -6.04
N MET A 77 20.63 1.65 -7.12
CA MET A 77 19.38 2.38 -7.26
C MET A 77 18.18 1.43 -7.18
N TRP A 78 18.24 0.29 -7.87
CA TRP A 78 17.20 -0.74 -7.79
C TRP A 78 17.01 -1.27 -6.36
N MET A 79 18.09 -1.57 -5.64
CA MET A 79 18.02 -2.00 -4.23
C MET A 79 17.40 -0.93 -3.33
N VAL A 80 17.75 0.35 -3.52
CA VAL A 80 17.14 1.46 -2.76
C VAL A 80 15.64 1.54 -3.03
N CYS A 81 15.22 1.43 -4.30
CA CYS A 81 13.80 1.41 -4.65
C CYS A 81 13.04 0.24 -4.01
N ILE A 82 13.64 -0.95 -3.97
CA ILE A 82 13.07 -2.12 -3.27
C ILE A 82 12.90 -1.83 -1.78
N VAL A 83 13.95 -1.34 -1.11
CA VAL A 83 13.91 -1.05 0.33
C VAL A 83 12.83 -0.02 0.66
N LEU A 84 12.75 1.06 -0.11
CA LEU A 84 11.72 2.08 0.07
C LEU A 84 10.30 1.54 -0.15
N SER A 85 10.12 0.68 -1.16
CA SER A 85 8.81 0.07 -1.46
C SER A 85 8.37 -0.86 -0.32
N VAL A 86 9.27 -1.71 0.18
CA VAL A 86 8.98 -2.61 1.30
C VAL A 86 8.67 -1.81 2.57
N LEU A 87 9.44 -0.75 2.86
CA LEU A 87 9.17 0.12 4.01
C LEU A 87 7.78 0.77 3.92
N TYR A 88 7.37 1.20 2.71
CA TYR A 88 6.05 1.75 2.47
C TYR A 88 4.93 0.71 2.75
N ASP A 89 5.05 -0.50 2.19
CA ASP A 89 4.05 -1.56 2.37
C ASP A 89 3.93 -1.98 3.85
N VAL A 90 5.08 -2.07 4.53
CA VAL A 90 5.13 -2.35 5.97
C VAL A 90 4.44 -1.23 6.76
N GLY A 91 4.72 0.03 6.45
CA GLY A 91 4.04 1.17 7.07
C GLY A 91 2.52 1.14 6.86
N LEU A 92 2.08 0.77 5.65
CA LEU A 92 0.67 0.63 5.33
C LEU A 92 -0.01 -0.47 6.15
N ALA A 93 0.68 -1.60 6.37
CA ALA A 93 0.17 -2.69 7.20
C ALA A 93 -0.03 -2.26 8.67
N PHE A 94 0.84 -1.41 9.20
CA PHE A 94 0.74 -0.89 10.58
C PHE A 94 -0.29 0.24 10.75
N LEU A 95 -0.71 0.90 9.67
CA LEU A 95 -1.62 2.05 9.72
C LEU A 95 -2.97 1.71 10.39
N SER A 96 -3.51 0.51 10.15
CA SER A 96 -4.76 0.06 10.77
C SER A 96 -4.65 -0.07 12.30
N LYS A 97 -3.47 -0.51 12.78
CA LYS A 97 -3.18 -0.62 14.21
C LYS A 97 -3.03 0.77 14.83
N GLN A 98 -2.38 1.70 14.12
CA GLN A 98 -2.25 3.09 14.54
C GLN A 98 -3.63 3.75 14.71
N TYR A 99 -4.52 3.64 13.71
CA TYR A 99 -5.86 4.21 13.82
C TYR A 99 -6.70 3.62 14.96
N ARG A 100 -6.51 2.33 15.28
CA ARG A 100 -7.16 1.71 16.44
C ARG A 100 -6.64 2.29 17.75
N GLN A 101 -5.32 2.44 17.88
CA GLN A 101 -4.70 3.04 19.05
C GLN A 101 -5.12 4.50 19.26
N GLU A 102 -5.18 5.29 18.19
CA GLU A 102 -5.68 6.68 18.26
C GLU A 102 -7.16 6.75 18.66
N ALA A 103 -7.98 5.80 18.19
CA ALA A 103 -9.39 5.74 18.56
C ALA A 103 -9.60 5.39 20.03
N ASP A 104 -8.83 4.45 20.56
CA ASP A 104 -8.88 4.06 21.98
C ASP A 104 -8.36 5.19 22.88
N TYR A 105 -7.30 5.89 22.46
CA TYR A 105 -6.79 7.07 23.16
C TYR A 105 -7.82 8.22 23.22
N ARG A 106 -8.51 8.51 22.09
CA ARG A 106 -9.59 9.51 22.05
C ARG A 106 -10.75 9.17 22.99
N LYS A 107 -11.15 7.91 23.08
CA LYS A 107 -12.19 7.46 24.02
C LYS A 107 -11.76 7.62 25.47
N GLY A 108 -10.50 7.30 25.77
CA GLY A 108 -9.91 7.50 27.10
C GLY A 108 -9.94 8.95 27.54
N LEU A 109 -9.55 9.88 26.66
CA LEU A 109 -9.61 11.32 26.92
C LEU A 109 -11.04 11.81 27.21
N MET A 110 -12.02 11.42 26.37
CA MET A 110 -13.43 11.80 26.55
C MET A 110 -14.01 11.26 27.87
N SER A 111 -13.65 10.04 28.26
CA SER A 111 -14.05 9.46 29.54
C SER A 111 -13.47 10.24 30.72
N ASN A 112 -12.21 10.67 30.64
CA ASN A 112 -11.54 11.38 31.71
C ASN A 112 -12.11 12.80 31.89
N ASP A 113 -12.36 13.52 30.80
CA ASP A 113 -13.03 14.82 30.83
C ASP A 113 -14.44 14.74 31.44
N SER A 114 -15.19 13.68 31.11
CA SER A 114 -16.53 13.47 31.68
C SER A 114 -16.51 13.19 33.18
N MET A 115 -15.46 12.55 33.71
CA MET A 115 -15.29 12.36 35.16
C MET A 115 -14.94 13.68 35.85
N LEU A 116 -14.07 14.49 35.24
CA LEU A 116 -13.66 15.79 35.79
C LEU A 116 -14.80 16.83 35.78
N GLN A 117 -15.75 16.72 34.85
CA GLN A 117 -16.95 17.57 34.80
C GLN A 117 -18.12 17.07 35.66
N SER A 118 -18.04 15.87 36.24
CA SER A 118 -19.09 15.39 37.13
C SER A 118 -19.08 16.17 38.45
N PRO A 119 -20.22 16.80 38.86
CA PRO A 119 -20.29 17.47 40.15
C PRO A 119 -20.00 16.45 41.25
N PRO A 120 -19.34 16.87 42.35
CA PRO A 120 -19.02 15.95 43.42
C PRO A 120 -20.35 15.35 43.93
N ARG A 121 -20.40 14.02 43.96
CA ARG A 121 -21.58 13.28 44.40
C ARG A 121 -21.56 13.25 45.93
N ASP A 122 -21.96 14.38 46.49
CA ASP A 122 -22.06 14.59 47.92
C ASP A 122 -23.42 14.06 48.37
N LEU A 123 -23.40 13.00 49.17
CA LEU A 123 -24.45 12.67 50.14
C LEU A 123 -23.80 12.62 51.53
#